data_AF-A0A2Z5WYQ7-F1
#
_entry.id   AF-A0A2Z5WYQ7-F1
#
_cell.length_a   1.000
_cell.length_b   1.000
_cell.length_c   1.000
_cell.angle_alpha   90.00
_cell.angle_beta   90.00
_cell.angle_gamma   90.00
#
_symmetry.space_group_name_H-M   'P 1'
#
loop_
_entity.id
_entity.type
_entity.pdbx_description
1 polymer ?
#
loop_
_entity_poly.entity_id
_entity_poly.type
_entity_poly.pdbx_seq_one_letter_code
_entity_poly.pdbx_strand_id
1 'polypeptide(L)' 'MPEKLIGDRNLDLNSIPTTKSCHHCEGKGYLELRDCSGEIQREENCSFCGGTGKIEIETDKNINSA' A
#
# COMPACT_ATOMS: atom_id res chain seq x y z
N MET A 1 6.60 5.85 28.21
CA MET A 1 7.45 6.17 27.03
C MET A 1 6.48 6.66 25.96
N PRO A 2 6.36 7.97 25.71
CA PRO A 2 5.43 8.47 24.70
C PRO A 2 6.14 8.72 23.36
N GLU A 3 5.29 8.87 22.34
CA GLU A 3 5.54 9.39 21.00
C GLU A 3 6.16 8.43 19.97
N LYS A 4 5.35 8.09 18.95
CA LYS A 4 5.70 8.45 17.57
C LYS A 4 4.49 8.36 16.61
N LEU A 5 4.19 9.54 16.07
CA LEU A 5 3.82 9.82 14.68
C LEU A 5 2.41 9.40 14.24
N ILE A 6 1.50 10.32 14.50
CA ILE A 6 0.33 10.61 13.66
C ILE A 6 0.84 10.73 12.21
N GLY A 7 0.43 9.80 11.34
CA GLY A 7 0.69 9.91 9.92
C GLY A 7 -0.23 10.97 9.31
N ASP A 8 0.30 12.17 9.10
CA ASP A 8 -0.36 13.26 8.38
C ASP A 8 -0.70 12.81 6.95
N ARG A 9 -1.91 12.30 6.73
CA ARG A 9 -2.46 12.15 5.37
C ARG A 9 -3.01 13.50 4.92
N ASN A 10 -2.11 14.39 4.53
CA ASN A 10 -2.46 15.52 3.69
C ASN A 10 -2.68 14.98 2.26
N LEU A 11 -3.94 14.75 1.88
CA LEU A 11 -4.31 14.30 0.55
C LEU A 11 -4.86 15.52 -0.20
N ASP A 12 -4.01 16.17 -0.99
CA ASP A 12 -4.38 17.32 -1.82
C ASP A 12 -5.60 17.00 -2.70
N LEU A 13 -6.68 17.75 -2.49
CA LEU A 13 -8.04 17.52 -2.99
C LEU A 13 -8.23 17.78 -4.51
N ASN A 14 -7.19 17.61 -5.33
CA ASN A 14 -7.24 17.82 -6.79
C ASN A 14 -6.53 16.75 -7.62
N SER A 15 -5.94 15.72 -7.00
CA SER A 15 -5.44 14.54 -7.71
C SER A 15 -6.15 13.33 -7.14
N ILE A 16 -7.16 12.82 -7.85
CA ILE A 16 -7.73 11.51 -7.53
C ILE A 16 -6.55 10.53 -7.61
N PRO A 17 -6.09 9.94 -6.50
CA PRO A 17 -4.95 9.05 -6.55
C PRO A 17 -5.40 7.84 -7.36
N THR A 18 -4.85 7.68 -8.58
CA THR A 18 -5.08 6.52 -9.44
C THR A 18 -4.42 5.26 -8.90
N THR A 19 -3.74 5.37 -7.75
CA THR A 19 -3.09 4.27 -7.06
C THR A 19 -3.42 4.30 -5.57
N LYS A 20 -3.83 3.17 -5.01
CA LYS A 20 -3.96 2.95 -3.56
C LYS A 20 -2.74 2.20 -3.04
N SER A 21 -2.42 2.35 -1.76
CA SER A 21 -1.43 1.49 -1.10
C SER A 21 -1.89 0.04 -1.20
N CYS A 22 -0.96 -0.86 -1.54
CA CYS A 22 -1.26 -2.29 -1.58
C CYS A 22 -1.63 -2.78 -0.17
N HIS A 23 -2.84 -3.31 -0.02
CA HIS A 23 -3.32 -3.83 1.27
C HIS A 23 -2.55 -5.08 1.73
N HIS A 24 -1.95 -5.84 0.82
CA HIS A 24 -1.26 -7.08 1.15
C HIS A 24 0.09 -6.86 1.83
N CYS A 25 0.82 -5.82 1.39
CA CYS A 25 2.11 -5.43 1.99
C CYS A 25 2.06 -4.08 2.71
N GLU A 26 0.86 -3.56 2.97
CA GLU A 26 0.62 -2.26 3.62
C GLU A 26 1.36 -1.08 2.97
N GLY A 27 1.63 -1.17 1.67
CA GLY A 27 2.37 -0.16 0.94
C GLY A 27 3.90 -0.32 0.93
N LYS A 28 4.45 -1.34 1.58
CA LYS A 28 5.92 -1.58 1.64
C LYS A 28 6.51 -2.08 0.32
N GLY A 29 5.70 -2.78 -0.48
CA GLY A 29 6.17 -3.47 -1.70
C GLY A 29 6.69 -4.88 -1.45
N TYR A 30 6.94 -5.28 -0.20
CA TYR A 30 7.44 -6.60 0.16
C TYR A 30 6.77 -7.10 1.46
N LEU A 31 6.87 -8.40 1.70
CA LEU A 31 6.41 -9.08 2.91
C LEU A 31 7.61 -9.48 3.75
N GLU A 32 7.55 -9.22 5.05
CA GLU A 32 8.59 -9.63 6.00
C GLU A 32 8.22 -10.98 6.59
N LEU A 33 9.01 -12.02 6.32
CA LEU A 33 8.90 -13.29 7.03
C LEU A 33 9.70 -13.19 8.32
N ARG A 34 8.99 -13.38 9.44
CA ARG A 34 9.56 -13.38 10.78
C ARG A 34 9.62 -14.80 11.30
N ASP A 35 10.74 -15.14 11.92
CA ASP A 35 10.87 -16.43 12.60
C ASP A 35 10.07 -16.45 13.90
N CYS A 36 10.00 -17.61 14.56
CA CYS A 36 9.35 -17.76 15.87
C CYS A 36 9.92 -16.82 16.95
N SER A 37 11.13 -16.29 16.75
CA SER A 37 11.79 -15.30 17.60
C SER A 37 11.33 -13.84 17.32
N GLY A 38 10.55 -13.60 16.26
CA GLY A 38 10.08 -12.27 15.85
C GLY A 38 11.05 -11.46 14.99
N GLU A 39 12.26 -11.99 14.76
CA GLU A 39 13.29 -11.39 13.92
C GLU A 39 12.98 -11.56 12.43
N ILE A 40 13.29 -10.55 11.63
CA ILE A 40 13.09 -10.58 10.17
C ILE A 40 14.19 -11.43 9.56
N GLN A 41 13.79 -12.49 8.86
CA GLN A 41 14.74 -13.43 8.24
C GLN A 41 14.78 -13.30 6.72
N ARG A 42 13.68 -12.82 6.11
CA ARG A 42 13.61 -12.59 4.68
C ARG A 42 12.56 -11.57 4.32
N GLU A 43 12.84 -10.79 3.28
CA GLU A 43 11.88 -9.95 2.59
C GLU A 43 11.54 -10.61 1.25
N GLU A 44 10.26 -10.89 1.01
CA GLU A 44 9.78 -11.41 -0.26
C GLU A 44 8.97 -10.34 -1.00
N ASN A 45 9.20 -10.24 -2.31
CA ASN A 45 8.50 -9.25 -3.13
C ASN A 45 6.99 -9.50 -3.09
N CYS A 46 6.19 -8.46 -2.86
CA CYS A 46 4.74 -8.64 -2.73
C CYS A 46 4.14 -8.98 -4.10
N SER A 47 3.70 -10.22 -4.26
CA SER A 47 3.13 -10.74 -5.51
C SER A 47 1.89 -9.98 -5.99
N PHE A 48 1.14 -9.34 -5.08
CA PHE A 48 -0.07 -8.60 -5.42
C PHE A 48 0.20 -7.24 -6.08
N CYS A 49 1.31 -6.58 -5.73
CA CYS A 49 1.69 -5.30 -6.32
C CYS A 49 2.96 -5.40 -7.17
N GLY A 50 3.50 -6.61 -7.35
CA GLY A 50 4.75 -6.85 -8.07
C GLY A 50 5.97 -6.15 -7.46
N GLY A 51 5.94 -5.78 -6.19
CA GLY A 51 7.02 -5.03 -5.55
C GLY A 51 6.84 -3.52 -5.46
N THR A 52 5.79 -2.96 -6.05
CA THR A 52 5.63 -1.50 -6.15
C THR A 52 5.06 -0.85 -4.90
N GLY A 53 4.42 -1.63 -4.01
CA GLY A 53 3.69 -1.14 -2.85
C GLY A 53 2.38 -0.44 -3.19
N LYS A 54 1.99 -0.37 -4.48
CA LYS A 54 0.81 0.35 -4.94
C LYS A 54 -0.04 -0.55 -5.83
N ILE A 55 -1.36 -0.38 -5.77
CA ILE A 55 -2.30 -1.02 -6.69
C ILE A 55 -3.04 0.08 -7.44
N GLU A 56 -3.06 -0.04 -8.75
CA GLU A 56 -3.79 0.86 -9.64
C GLU A 56 -5.29 0.70 -9.40
N ILE A 57 -5.96 1.82 -9.21
CA ILE A 57 -7.40 1.88 -9.07
C ILE A 57 -7.88 2.29 -10.45
N GLU A 58 -8.42 1.33 -11.19
CA GLU A 58 -9.20 1.68 -12.37
C GLU A 58 -10.38 2.50 -11.86
N THR A 59 -10.34 3.80 -12.14
CA THR A 59 -11.51 4.65 -11.97
C THR A 59 -12.45 4.22 -13.08
N ASP A 60 -13.35 3.29 -12.75
CA ASP A 60 -14.47 2.92 -13.60
C ASP A 60 -15.30 4.19 -13.82
N LYS A 61 -14.92 4.96 -14.83
CA LYS A 61 -15.74 6.03 -15.38
C LYS A 61 -16.81 5.35 -16.21
N ASN A 62 -17.75 4.67 -15.55
CA ASN A 62 -19.03 4.34 -16.17
C ASN A 62 -19.81 5.64 -16.32
N ILE A 63 -19.42 6.43 -17.32
CA ILE A 63 -20.29 7.42 -17.90
C ILE A 63 -21.37 6.63 -18.65
N ASN A 64 -22.54 6.55 -18.00
CA ASN A 64 -23.86 6.27 -18.57
C ASN A 64 -23.83 6.13 -20.10
N SER A 65 -23.63 4.91 -20.61
CA SER A 65 -23.79 4.65 -22.03
C SER A 65 -25.22 4.18 -22.27
N ALA A 66 -26.04 5.18 -22.62
CA ALA A 66 -27.29 5.18 -23.40
C ALA A 66 -28.47 4.32 -22.92
#